data_AF-A0A2D3W1A4-F1
#
_entry.id   AF-A0A2D3W1A4-F1
#
_cell.length_a   1.000
_cell.length_b   1.000
_cell.length_c   1.000
_cell.angle_alpha   90.00
_cell.angle_beta   90.00
_cell.angle_gamma   90.00
#
_symmetry.space_group_name_H-M   'P 1'
#
loop_
_entity.id
_entity.type
_entity.pdbx_description
1 polymer ?
#
loop_
_entity_poly.entity_id
_entity_poly.type
_entity_poly.pdbx_seq_one_letter_code
_entity_poly.pdbx_strand_id
1 'polypeptide(L)'
;MFICGYHFPADMGNDVSFDKVVEKIDENVSGEVAGKTVVLTSETREGVKLEEITVPEGTFAHKAFVDYYKNSEVSGEFKMVFYTNKYQISEISKSIDGAVTAELCKKLDDMNLYRVKVA
;
A
#
# COMPACT_ATOMS: atom_id res chain seq x y z
N MET A 1 15.93 8.56 1.65
CA MET A 1 15.51 7.15 1.41
C MET A 1 14.08 7.13 0.87
N PHE A 2 13.68 6.16 0.05
CA PHE A 2 12.32 6.07 -0.50
C PHE A 2 11.54 4.88 0.10
N ILE A 3 10.44 5.15 0.81
CA ILE A 3 9.59 4.11 1.43
C ILE A 3 8.13 4.40 1.11
N CYS A 4 7.41 3.40 0.57
CA CYS A 4 5.99 3.47 0.22
C CYS A 4 5.60 4.63 -0.71
N GLY A 5 6.53 5.18 -1.52
CA GLY A 5 6.25 6.36 -2.32
C GLY A 5 6.82 7.67 -1.78
N TYR A 6 7.35 7.69 -0.55
CA TYR A 6 7.79 8.92 0.11
C TYR A 6 9.28 9.11 0.14
N HIS A 7 9.71 10.36 -0.03
CA HIS A 7 11.08 10.76 0.18
C HIS A 7 11.33 11.14 1.65
N PHE A 8 12.15 10.35 2.33
CA PHE A 8 12.66 10.67 3.67
C PHE A 8 14.00 11.41 3.59
N PRO A 9 14.24 12.40 4.49
CA PRO A 9 15.49 13.15 4.58
C PRO A 9 16.76 12.27 4.57
N ALA A 10 17.83 12.78 3.96
CA ALA A 10 19.07 12.02 3.76
C ALA A 10 19.86 11.79 5.06
N ASP A 11 19.70 12.67 6.05
CA ASP A 11 20.28 12.57 7.39
C ASP A 11 19.71 11.40 8.20
N MET A 12 18.52 10.90 7.86
CA MET A 12 17.96 9.65 8.42
C MET A 12 18.60 8.38 7.84
N GLY A 13 19.41 8.50 6.78
CA GLY A 13 20.12 7.38 6.16
C GLY A 13 19.20 6.22 5.78
N ASN A 14 19.58 5.00 6.17
CA ASN A 14 18.80 3.77 5.99
C ASN A 14 17.95 3.41 7.21
N ASP A 15 17.99 4.20 8.28
CA ASP A 15 17.41 3.88 9.60
C ASP A 15 16.05 4.56 9.80
N VAL A 16 15.27 4.72 8.73
CA VAL A 16 13.90 5.24 8.84
C VAL A 16 13.05 4.16 9.51
N SER A 17 12.64 4.41 10.76
CA SER A 17 11.76 3.50 11.50
C SER A 17 10.38 3.41 10.85
N PHE A 18 9.72 2.26 11.03
CA PHE A 18 8.34 2.09 10.54
C PHE A 18 7.38 3.09 11.19
N ASP A 19 7.59 3.46 12.45
CA ASP A 19 6.78 4.47 13.14
C ASP A 19 6.73 5.80 12.37
N LYS A 20 7.86 6.28 11.83
CA LYS A 20 7.89 7.50 11.02
C LYS A 20 7.13 7.37 9.70
N VAL A 21 7.09 6.18 9.14
CA VAL A 21 6.31 5.90 7.91
C VAL A 21 4.82 5.89 8.24
N VAL A 22 4.44 5.30 9.37
CA VAL A 22 3.07 5.30 9.89
C VAL A 22 2.60 6.73 10.15
N GLU A 23 3.38 7.53 10.89
CA GLU A 23 3.10 8.95 11.15
C GLU A 23 2.88 9.70 9.83
N LYS A 24 3.75 9.51 8.85
CA LYS A 24 3.66 10.21 7.56
C LYS A 24 2.40 9.86 6.79
N ILE A 25 2.01 8.58 6.78
CA ILE A 25 0.77 8.13 6.13
C ILE A 25 -0.43 8.70 6.88
N ASP A 26 -0.46 8.58 8.20
CA ASP A 26 -1.55 9.06 9.05
C ASP A 26 -1.79 10.57 8.89
N GLU A 27 -0.71 11.36 8.79
CA GLU A 27 -0.79 12.80 8.47
C GLU A 27 -1.48 13.07 7.13
N ASN A 28 -1.15 12.31 6.08
CA ASN A 28 -1.65 12.56 4.73
C ASN A 28 -3.11 12.10 4.54
N VAL A 29 -3.54 11.10 5.31
CA VAL A 29 -4.89 10.50 5.20
C VAL A 29 -5.84 10.91 6.33
N SER A 30 -5.40 11.74 7.28
CA SER A 30 -6.16 12.19 8.45
C SER A 30 -7.62 12.55 8.12
N GLY A 31 -8.55 11.69 8.54
CA GLY A 31 -10.00 11.88 8.39
C GLY A 31 -10.61 11.43 7.05
N GLU A 32 -9.79 10.97 6.10
CA GLU A 32 -10.25 10.57 4.76
C GLU A 32 -10.27 9.06 4.53
N VAL A 33 -9.94 8.25 5.54
CA VAL A 33 -9.85 6.78 5.41
C VAL A 33 -11.17 6.09 5.71
N ALA A 34 -11.94 6.63 6.66
CA ALA A 34 -13.15 5.98 7.17
C ALA A 34 -14.21 5.80 6.06
N GLY A 35 -14.75 4.58 5.96
CA GLY A 35 -15.77 4.24 4.97
C GLY A 35 -15.25 4.03 3.55
N LYS A 36 -13.93 4.15 3.32
CA LYS A 36 -13.34 3.83 2.01
C LYS A 36 -13.12 2.35 1.85
N THR A 37 -13.49 1.82 0.69
CA THR A 37 -13.20 0.44 0.30
C THR A 37 -11.97 0.41 -0.60
N VAL A 38 -10.95 -0.36 -0.20
CA VAL A 38 -9.74 -0.56 -0.99
C VAL A 38 -9.80 -1.97 -1.61
N VAL A 39 -9.74 -2.03 -2.94
CA VAL A 39 -9.69 -3.27 -3.71
C VAL A 39 -8.42 -3.32 -4.53
N LEU A 40 -7.67 -4.41 -4.38
CA LEU A 40 -6.52 -4.73 -5.21
C LEU A 40 -6.92 -5.77 -6.26
N THR A 41 -6.67 -5.49 -7.53
CA THR A 41 -6.79 -6.46 -8.61
C THR A 41 -5.42 -6.99 -8.97
N SER A 42 -5.23 -8.30 -8.88
CA SER A 42 -3.99 -9.00 -9.26
C SER A 42 -4.06 -9.45 -10.72
N GLU A 43 -2.96 -9.27 -11.45
CA GLU A 43 -2.82 -9.59 -12.87
C GLU A 43 -1.47 -10.21 -13.20
N THR A 44 -1.47 -11.10 -14.20
CA THR A 44 -0.23 -11.59 -14.79
C THR A 44 0.46 -10.51 -15.63
N ARG A 45 1.71 -10.74 -16.02
CA ARG A 45 2.45 -9.84 -16.92
C ARG A 45 1.80 -9.70 -18.30
N GLU A 46 1.04 -10.71 -18.72
CA GLU A 46 0.27 -10.72 -19.96
C GLU A 46 -1.07 -9.97 -19.84
N GLY A 47 -1.38 -9.40 -18.67
CA GLY A 47 -2.61 -8.63 -18.43
C GLY A 47 -3.84 -9.49 -18.12
N VAL A 48 -3.65 -10.77 -17.77
CA VAL A 48 -4.75 -11.65 -17.37
C VAL A 48 -5.10 -11.37 -15.91
N LYS A 49 -6.34 -10.99 -15.65
CA LYS A 49 -6.87 -10.81 -14.29
C LYS A 49 -6.93 -12.15 -13.56
N LEU A 50 -6.35 -12.19 -12.36
CA LEU A 50 -6.30 -13.38 -11.52
C LEU A 50 -7.34 -13.32 -10.39
N GLU A 51 -7.27 -12.27 -9.56
CA GLU A 51 -8.14 -12.15 -8.39
C GLU A 51 -8.37 -10.69 -7.98
N GLU A 52 -9.41 -10.48 -7.18
CA GLU A 52 -9.67 -9.23 -6.46
C GLU A 52 -9.55 -9.48 -4.96
N ILE A 53 -8.84 -8.59 -4.28
CA ILE A 53 -8.54 -8.68 -2.85
C ILE A 53 -9.04 -7.40 -2.19
N THR A 54 -9.97 -7.54 -1.25
CA THR A 54 -10.38 -6.42 -0.39
C THR A 54 -9.37 -6.27 0.74
N VAL A 55 -8.84 -5.06 0.91
CA VAL A 55 -7.92 -4.77 2.02
C VAL A 55 -8.73 -4.45 3.27
N PRO A 56 -8.46 -5.10 4.43
CA PRO A 56 -9.22 -4.86 5.65
C PRO A 56 -9.15 -3.40 6.10
N GLU A 57 -10.30 -2.77 6.33
CA GLU A 57 -10.39 -1.37 6.75
C GLU A 57 -9.65 -1.13 8.08
N GLY A 58 -9.00 0.04 8.20
CA GLY A 58 -8.32 0.47 9.41
C GLY A 58 -6.91 -0.09 9.60
N THR A 59 -6.49 -1.05 8.78
CA THR A 59 -5.09 -1.54 8.75
C THR A 59 -4.12 -0.51 8.19
N PHE A 60 -2.84 -0.65 8.50
CA PHE A 60 -1.79 0.14 7.85
C PHE A 60 -1.84 -0.02 6.33
N ALA A 61 -2.00 -1.26 5.84
CA ALA A 61 -2.15 -1.53 4.41
C ALA A 61 -3.27 -0.69 3.78
N HIS A 62 -4.43 -0.64 4.42
CA HIS A 62 -5.59 0.13 3.95
C HIS A 62 -5.26 1.62 3.84
N LYS A 63 -4.71 2.22 4.91
CA LYS A 63 -4.30 3.63 4.91
C LYS A 63 -3.24 3.93 3.84
N ALA A 64 -2.22 3.07 3.73
CA ALA A 64 -1.14 3.21 2.76
C ALA A 64 -1.67 3.16 1.31
N PHE A 65 -2.63 2.28 1.02
CA PHE A 65 -3.23 2.20 -0.32
C PHE A 65 -4.18 3.35 -0.62
N VAL A 66 -4.93 3.85 0.37
CA VAL A 66 -5.72 5.09 0.23
C VAL A 66 -4.80 6.26 -0.12
N ASP A 67 -3.70 6.42 0.61
CA ASP A 67 -2.73 7.47 0.35
C ASP A 67 -2.09 7.32 -1.03
N TYR A 68 -1.59 6.13 -1.35
CA TYR A 68 -0.97 5.83 -2.63
C TYR A 68 -1.91 6.17 -3.78
N TYR A 69 -3.20 5.80 -3.65
CA TYR A 69 -4.20 6.13 -4.65
C TYR A 69 -4.42 7.63 -4.77
N LYS A 70 -4.39 8.40 -3.68
CA LYS A 70 -4.56 9.86 -3.71
C LYS A 70 -3.36 10.57 -4.35
N ASN A 71 -2.15 10.19 -3.95
CA ASN A 71 -0.92 10.90 -4.30
C ASN A 71 -0.24 10.39 -5.58
N SER A 72 -0.68 9.26 -6.14
CA SER A 72 -0.13 8.77 -7.40
C SER A 72 -0.52 9.71 -8.55
N GLU A 73 0.50 10.13 -9.32
CA GLU A 73 0.36 10.96 -10.53
C GLU A 73 -0.34 10.23 -11.69
N VAL A 74 -0.59 8.92 -11.55
CA VAL A 74 -1.28 8.12 -12.55
C VAL A 74 -2.77 8.48 -12.53
N SER A 75 -3.28 8.95 -13.67
CA SER A 75 -4.70 9.24 -13.87
C SER A 75 -5.48 7.97 -14.23
N GLY A 76 -6.73 7.88 -13.78
CA GLY A 76 -7.62 6.75 -14.05
C GLY A 76 -8.35 6.26 -12.80
N GLU A 77 -9.34 5.38 -13.02
CA GLU A 77 -10.14 4.72 -11.96
C GLU A 77 -9.33 3.67 -11.19
N PHE A 78 -8.27 3.16 -11.79
CA PHE A 78 -7.37 2.17 -11.22
C PHE A 78 -5.94 2.67 -11.34
N LYS A 79 -5.17 2.57 -10.25
CA LYS A 79 -3.76 2.97 -10.25
C LYS A 79 -2.88 1.75 -10.08
N MET A 80 -1.87 1.62 -10.94
CA MET A 80 -0.93 0.51 -10.85
C MET A 80 -0.02 0.71 -9.63
N VAL A 81 0.14 -0.33 -8.83
CA VAL A 81 0.99 -0.32 -7.63
C VAL A 81 2.42 -0.64 -8.07
N PHE A 82 3.36 0.28 -7.80
CA PHE A 82 4.77 0.00 -8.03
C PHE A 82 5.24 -1.18 -7.20
N TYR A 83 6.02 -2.06 -7.84
CA TYR A 83 6.49 -3.30 -7.22
C TYR A 83 7.20 -3.04 -5.89
N THR A 84 8.11 -2.07 -5.81
CA THR A 84 8.79 -1.71 -4.56
C THR A 84 7.82 -1.27 -3.45
N ASN A 85 6.80 -0.49 -3.80
CA ASN A 85 5.81 -0.03 -2.83
C ASN A 85 4.94 -1.19 -2.33
N LYS A 86 4.60 -2.15 -3.20
CA LYS A 86 3.90 -3.38 -2.81
C LYS A 86 4.62 -4.12 -1.69
N TYR A 87 5.93 -4.36 -1.85
CA TYR A 87 6.73 -5.05 -0.83
C TYR A 87 6.89 -4.24 0.45
N GLN A 88 7.19 -2.94 0.33
CA GLN A 88 7.34 -2.08 1.50
C GLN A 88 6.05 -2.00 2.32
N ILE A 89 4.89 -1.86 1.68
CA ILE A 89 3.60 -1.88 2.36
C ILE A 89 3.38 -3.24 3.01
N SER A 90 3.67 -4.36 2.33
CA SER A 90 3.53 -5.71 2.89
C SER A 90 4.40 -5.91 4.14
N GLU A 91 5.68 -5.54 4.10
CA GLU A 91 6.61 -5.71 5.22
C GLU A 91 6.23 -4.88 6.45
N ILE A 92 5.83 -3.62 6.25
CA ILE A 92 5.36 -2.78 7.35
C ILE A 92 4.04 -3.32 7.90
N SER A 93 3.12 -3.75 7.03
CA SER A 93 1.84 -4.34 7.46
C SER A 93 2.03 -5.61 8.30
N LYS A 94 3.00 -6.48 7.96
CA LYS A 94 3.35 -7.65 8.79
C LYS A 94 3.77 -7.25 10.20
N SER A 95 4.47 -6.12 10.33
CA SER A 95 4.97 -5.63 11.62
C SER A 95 3.90 -4.90 12.44
N ILE A 96 3.01 -4.16 11.78
CA ILE A 96 2.01 -3.30 12.43
C ILE A 96 0.67 -4.01 12.62
N ASP A 97 0.13 -4.61 11.55
CA ASP A 97 -1.21 -5.23 11.56
C ASP A 97 -1.17 -6.73 11.88
N GLY A 98 0.01 -7.36 11.73
CA GLY A 98 0.27 -8.75 12.13
C GLY A 98 -0.69 -9.75 11.48
N ALA A 99 -1.46 -10.45 12.31
CA ALA A 99 -2.38 -11.50 11.84
C ALA A 99 -3.51 -10.96 10.95
N VAL A 100 -3.92 -9.70 11.12
CA VAL A 100 -5.05 -9.10 10.38
C VAL A 100 -4.75 -8.99 8.89
N THR A 101 -3.48 -8.73 8.52
CA THR A 101 -3.04 -8.63 7.13
C THR A 101 -2.25 -9.85 6.66
N ALA A 102 -2.10 -10.89 7.47
CA ALA A 102 -1.21 -12.02 7.15
C ALA A 102 -1.55 -12.70 5.80
N GLU A 103 -2.84 -12.85 5.47
CA GLU A 103 -3.27 -13.40 4.18
C GLU A 103 -3.00 -12.43 3.02
N LEU A 104 -3.29 -11.14 3.21
CA LEU A 104 -2.97 -10.10 2.23
C LEU A 104 -1.47 -10.08 1.93
N CYS A 105 -0.64 -10.02 2.98
CA CYS A 105 0.81 -9.99 2.85
C CYS A 105 1.39 -11.21 2.14
N LYS A 106 0.79 -12.40 2.34
CA LYS A 106 1.15 -13.61 1.57
C LYS A 106 0.84 -13.48 0.09
N LYS A 107 -0.30 -12.88 -0.27
CA LYS A 107 -0.66 -12.65 -1.69
C LYS A 107 0.26 -11.61 -2.32
N LEU A 108 0.59 -10.53 -1.60
CA LEU A 108 1.47 -9.48 -2.10
C LEU A 108 2.94 -9.91 -2.30
N ASP A 109 3.34 -11.08 -1.79
CA ASP A 109 4.70 -11.64 -1.94
C ASP A 109 4.96 -12.28 -3.32
N ASP A 110 3.96 -12.31 -4.20
CA ASP A 110 4.08 -12.88 -5.54
C ASP A 110 4.80 -11.97 -6.57
N MET A 111 4.96 -12.46 -7.80
CA MET A 111 5.50 -11.70 -8.93
C MET A 111 4.42 -10.99 -9.78
N ASN A 112 3.16 -10.98 -9.33
CA ASN A 112 2.04 -10.43 -10.09
C ASN A 112 1.99 -8.90 -9.99
N LEU A 113 1.32 -8.31 -10.97
CA LEU A 113 1.03 -6.89 -11.06
C LEU A 113 -0.25 -6.61 -10.28
N TYR A 114 -0.29 -5.47 -9.58
CA TYR A 114 -1.45 -5.08 -8.79
C TYR A 114 -1.97 -3.72 -9.22
N ARG A 115 -3.28 -3.60 -9.37
CA ARG A 115 -4.00 -2.34 -9.52
C ARG A 115 -4.81 -2.07 -8.27
N VAL A 116 -4.72 -0.87 -7.73
CA VAL A 116 -5.53 -0.43 -6.60
C VAL A 116 -6.68 0.44 -7.09
N LYS A 117 -7.86 0.20 -6.52
CA LYS A 117 -9.03 1.06 -6.60
C LYS A 117 -9.48 1.41 -5.19
N VAL A 118 -9.85 2.68 -5.00
CA VAL A 118 -10.38 3.21 -3.75
C VAL A 118 -11.72 3.87 -4.04
N ALA A 119 -12.77 3.42 -3.36
CA ALA A 119 -14.15 3.89 -3.52
C ALA A 119 -14.72 4.37 -2.18
#